data_AF-W1IQ81-F1
#
_entry.id   AF-W1IQ81-F1
#
_cell.length_a   1.000
_cell.length_b   1.000
_cell.length_c   1.000
_cell.angle_alpha   90.00
_cell.angle_beta   90.00
_cell.angle_gamma   90.00
#
_symmetry.space_group_name_H-M   'P 1'
#
loop_
_entity.id
_entity.type
_entity.pdbx_description
1 polymer ?
#
loop_
_entity_poly.entity_id
_entity_poly.type
_entity_poly.pdbx_seq_one_letter_code
_entity_poly.pdbx_strand_id
1 'polypeptide(L)' 'MKIKGNIKKCPNCKSENGFYVLVKIIRHSSDHFNFDGEYLDKTKTWDTIRTTQEKIAYCNQCNHKIGVVRN' A
#
# COMPACT_ATOMS: atom_id res chain seq x y z
N MET A 1 8.70 0.67 11.42
CA MET A 1 9.71 1.74 11.54
C MET A 1 9.20 2.97 10.79
N LYS A 2 8.96 4.09 11.48
CA LYS A 2 8.53 5.36 10.86
C LYS A 2 9.74 6.01 10.19
N ILE A 3 9.63 6.43 8.94
CA ILE A 3 10.67 7.25 8.31
C ILE A 3 10.56 8.64 8.92
N LYS A 4 11.31 8.91 9.99
CA LYS A 4 11.55 10.28 10.47
C LYS A 4 12.36 10.97 9.37
N GLY A 5 11.84 12.07 8.83
CA GLY A 5 12.24 12.72 7.58
C GLY A 5 13.68 13.26 7.42
N ASN A 6 14.70 12.59 7.97
CA ASN A 6 16.11 12.98 7.88
C ASN A 6 17.05 11.83 7.48
N ILE A 7 16.54 10.78 6.83
CA ILE A 7 17.42 9.74 6.27
C ILE A 7 18.10 10.32 5.03
N LYS A 8 19.35 10.77 5.17
CA LYS A 8 20.19 11.24 4.05
C LYS A 8 20.91 10.11 3.32
N LYS A 9 21.09 8.97 4.00
CA LYS A 9 21.91 7.84 3.55
C LYS A 9 21.21 6.52 3.81
N CYS A 10 21.27 5.60 2.85
CA CYS A 10 20.66 4.29 3.00
C CYS A 10 21.33 3.50 4.13
N PRO A 11 20.59 2.97 5.11
CA PRO A 11 21.16 2.18 6.21
C PRO A 11 21.73 0.84 5.75
N ASN A 12 21.26 0.31 4.60
CA ASN A 12 21.71 -0.99 4.08
C ASN A 12 22.98 -0.86 3.24
N CYS A 13 22.95 -0.06 2.16
CA CYS A 13 24.08 0.04 1.21
C CYS A 13 24.92 1.31 1.37
N LYS A 14 24.60 2.17 2.34
CA LYS A 14 25.33 3.44 2.56
C LYS A 14 25.33 4.37 1.33
N SER A 15 24.41 4.21 0.38
CA SER A 15 24.28 5.13 -0.75
C SER A 15 23.55 6.42 -0.34
N GLU A 16 23.95 7.53 -0.93
CA GLU A 16 23.32 8.85 -0.81
C GLU A 16 22.55 9.23 -2.08
N ASN A 17 22.38 8.28 -3.02
CA ASN A 17 21.70 8.47 -4.31
C ASN A 17 20.17 8.64 -4.19
N GLY A 18 19.69 9.00 -2.99
CA GLY A 18 18.30 9.24 -2.70
C GLY A 18 17.44 7.99 -2.51
N PHE A 19 16.14 8.26 -2.45
CA PHE A 19 15.09 7.29 -2.16
C PHE A 19 13.91 7.51 -3.11
N TYR A 20 13.18 6.45 -3.39
CA TYR A 20 11.91 6.51 -4.12
C TYR A 20 10.78 5.99 -3.24
N VAL A 21 9.54 6.40 -3.54
CA VAL A 21 8.34 5.92 -2.85
C VAL A 21 7.51 5.08 -3.81
N LEU A 22 7.28 3.84 -3.43
CA LEU A 22 6.33 2.96 -4.10
C LEU A 22 4.97 3.08 -3.42
N VAL A 23 3.94 3.33 -4.22
CA VAL A 23 2.55 3.37 -3.74
C VAL A 23 1.90 2.02 -4.04
N LYS A 24 1.54 1.28 -2.98
CA LYS A 24 0.78 0.04 -3.09
C LYS A 24 -0.69 0.34 -2.84
N ILE A 25 -1.52 0.06 -3.84
CA ILE A 25 -2.98 0.20 -3.77
C ILE A 25 -3.56 -1.20 -3.64
N ILE A 26 -4.28 -1.45 -2.55
CA ILE A 26 -4.97 -2.72 -2.30
C ILE A 26 -6.47 -2.42 -2.32
N ARG A 27 -7.20 -3.11 -3.20
CA ARG A 27 -8.66 -3.02 -3.30
C ARG A 27 -9.27 -4.31 -2.77
N HIS A 28 -10.23 -4.17 -1.86
CA HIS A 28 -11.09 -5.25 -1.41
C HIS A 28 -12.51 -4.98 -1.91
N SER A 29 -13.08 -5.96 -2.59
CA SER A 29 -14.51 -6.02 -2.91
C SER A 29 -15.14 -7.19 -2.17
N SER A 30 -16.42 -7.07 -1.84
CA SER A 30 -17.18 -8.14 -1.21
C SER A 30 -18.56 -8.15 -1.82
N ASP A 31 -18.89 -9.29 -2.41
CA ASP A 31 -20.19 -9.57 -2.99
C ASP A 31 -20.93 -10.54 -2.09
N HIS A 32 -22.21 -10.30 -1.87
CA HIS A 32 -23.05 -11.13 -1.02
C HIS A 32 -24.01 -11.92 -1.90
N PHE A 33 -24.04 -13.23 -1.68
CA PHE A 33 -24.91 -14.17 -2.37
C PHE A 33 -25.74 -14.93 -1.35
N ASN A 34 -26.98 -15.26 -1.71
CA ASN A 34 -27.82 -16.20 -0.99
C ASN A 34 -27.21 -17.60 -1.04
N PHE A 35 -27.70 -18.48 -0.18
CA PHE A 35 -27.22 -19.86 -0.09
C PHE A 35 -27.49 -20.67 -1.38
N ASP A 36 -28.50 -20.30 -2.15
CA ASP A 36 -28.83 -20.86 -3.46
C ASP A 36 -27.95 -20.30 -4.60
N GLY A 37 -27.04 -19.36 -4.29
CA GLY A 37 -26.16 -18.72 -5.25
C GLY A 37 -26.76 -17.50 -5.96
N GLU A 38 -27.99 -17.10 -5.63
CA GLU A 38 -28.57 -15.87 -6.19
C GLU A 38 -27.99 -14.62 -5.51
N TYR A 39 -27.84 -13.52 -6.26
CA TYR A 39 -27.28 -12.28 -5.72
C TYR A 39 -28.24 -11.66 -4.69
N LEU A 40 -27.75 -11.41 -3.46
CA LEU A 40 -28.59 -11.05 -2.30
C LEU A 40 -29.27 -9.69 -2.42
N ASP A 41 -28.62 -8.70 -3.06
CA ASP A 41 -29.17 -7.35 -3.17
C ASP A 41 -28.70 -6.61 -4.44
N LYS A 42 -29.54 -6.55 -5.47
CA LYS A 42 -29.22 -5.87 -6.74
C LYS A 42 -29.04 -4.35 -6.60
N THR A 43 -29.42 -3.75 -5.48
CA THR A 43 -29.38 -2.29 -5.27
C THR A 43 -28.10 -1.79 -4.59
N LYS A 44 -27.31 -2.70 -3.99
CA LYS A 44 -26.12 -2.40 -3.18
C LYS A 44 -24.86 -3.14 -3.65
N THR A 45 -24.84 -3.53 -4.92
CA THR A 45 -23.78 -4.30 -5.59
C THR A 45 -22.36 -3.71 -5.51
N TRP A 46 -22.21 -2.49 -4.98
CA TRP A 46 -20.94 -1.76 -4.95
C TRP A 46 -20.56 -1.29 -3.55
N ASP A 47 -21.28 -1.72 -2.51
CA ASP A 47 -21.35 -0.96 -1.25
C ASP A 47 -20.09 -0.94 -0.38
N THR A 48 -19.00 -1.65 -0.72
CA THR A 48 -17.72 -1.31 -0.09
C THR A 48 -16.50 -1.74 -0.90
N ILE A 49 -16.12 -0.97 -1.92
CA ILE A 49 -14.73 -1.02 -2.40
C ILE A 49 -13.85 -0.33 -1.34
N ARG A 50 -13.27 -1.11 -0.43
CA ARG A 50 -12.28 -0.59 0.50
C ARG A 50 -10.94 -0.51 -0.22
N THR A 51 -10.48 0.72 -0.44
CA THR A 51 -9.15 0.96 -0.98
C THR A 51 -8.21 1.33 0.15
N THR A 52 -7.18 0.51 0.36
CA THR A 52 -6.09 0.84 1.27
C THR A 52 -4.88 1.26 0.44
N GLN A 53 -4.29 2.40 0.77
CA GLN A 53 -3.07 2.87 0.14
C GLN A 53 -1.92 2.82 1.15
N GLU A 54 -0.86 2.10 0.80
CA GLU A 54 0.39 2.06 1.57
C GLU A 54 1.50 2.70 0.73
N LYS A 55 2.11 3.77 1.25
CA LYS A 55 3.30 4.38 0.65
C LYS A 55 4.53 3.81 1.33
N ILE A 56 5.45 3.23 0.58
CA ILE A 56 6.66 2.58 1.11
C ILE A 56 7.87 3.22 0.44
N ALA A 57 8.84 3.70 1.23
CA ALA A 57 10.08 4.22 0.67
C ALA A 57 11.15 3.13 0.54
N TYR A 58 11.95 3.25 -0.51
CA TYR A 58 13.02 2.34 -0.88
C TYR A 58 14.28 3.11 -1.28
N CYS A 59 15.45 2.48 -1.14
CA CYS A 59 16.70 3.05 -1.63
C CYS A 59 16.82 2.90 -3.15
N ASN A 60 17.19 3.98 -3.86
CA ASN A 60 17.42 3.96 -5.31
C ASN A 60 18.54 3.01 -5.76
N GLN A 61 19.55 2.78 -4.92
CA GLN A 61 20.74 2.01 -5.28
C GLN A 61 20.52 0.50 -5.11
N CYS A 62 19.91 0.08 -4.00
CA CYS A 62 19.86 -1.33 -3.59
C CYS A 62 18.43 -1.87 -3.42
N ASN A 63 17.41 -1.06 -3.72
CA ASN A 63 15.99 -1.42 -3.57
C ASN A 63 15.61 -1.93 -2.17
N HIS A 64 16.40 -1.61 -1.15
CA HIS A 64 16.11 -1.99 0.22
C HIS A 64 14.94 -1.15 0.75
N LYS A 65 13.97 -1.82 1.38
CA LYS A 65 12.81 -1.18 2.02
C LYS A 65 13.27 -0.35 3.22
N ILE A 66 13.04 0.96 3.16
CA ILE A 66 13.38 1.88 4.25
C ILE A 66 12.27 1.94 5.29
N GLY A 67 11.01 1.93 4.86
CA GLY A 67 9.87 2.00 5.76
C GLY A 67 8.60 2.51 5.10
N VAL A 68 7.53 2.57 5.89
CA VAL A 68 6.23 3.10 5.46
C VAL A 68 6.20 4.61 5.66
N VAL A 69 5.76 5.33 4.63
CA VAL A 69 5.48 6.76 4.64
C VAL A 69 4.01 6.94 5.01
N ARG A 70 3.75 7.64 6.11
CA ARG A 70 2.38 8.08 6.47
C ARG A 70 2.26 9.56 6.11
N ASN A 71 1.10 9.97 5.61
CA ASN A 71 0.73 11.38 5.53
C ASN A 71 0.65 11.98 6.94
#